data_AF-A0A352XML6-F1
#
_entry.id   AF-A0A352XML6-F1
#
_cell.length_a   1.000
_cell.length_b   1.000
_cell.length_c   1.000
_cell.angle_alpha   90.00
_cell.angle_beta   90.00
_cell.angle_gamma   90.00
#
_symmetry.space_group_name_H-M   'P 1'
#
loop_
_entity.id
_entity.type
_entity.pdbx_description
1 polymer ?
#
loop_
_entity_poly.entity_id
_entity_poly.type
_entity_poly.pdbx_seq_one_letter_code
_entity_poly.pdbx_strand_id
1 'polypeptide(L)'
;MEGSTNRIKIPANSTWSFTATIVARETATANAKTFTRRGLIGNNAGEVTISALDTIGTDHVLGTLNATIAITADNTNDALKIVGTGVVAKNIKWTAQVNITQVG
;
A
#
# COMPACT_ATOMS: atom_id res chain seq x y z
N MET A 1 1.79 3.81 9.65
CA MET A 1 2.20 3.07 8.44
C MET A 1 3.70 2.90 8.34
N GLU A 2 4.53 3.75 8.98
CA GLU A 2 5.92 3.37 9.23
C GLU A 2 5.96 2.40 10.40
N GLY A 3 6.48 1.20 10.17
CA GLY A 3 6.55 0.15 11.19
C GLY A 3 5.19 -0.44 11.64
N SER A 4 4.06 0.25 11.44
CA SER A 4 2.72 -0.30 11.70
C SER A 4 2.18 -1.01 10.46
N THR A 5 1.77 -2.27 10.61
CA THR A 5 1.10 -3.04 9.54
C THR A 5 -0.35 -2.60 9.42
N ASN A 6 -0.64 -1.70 8.49
CA ASN A 6 -2.02 -1.42 8.13
C ASN A 6 -2.51 -2.56 7.23
N ARG A 7 -3.52 -3.29 7.71
CA ARG A 7 -4.07 -4.49 7.09
C ARG A 7 -5.51 -4.25 6.70
N ILE A 8 -5.86 -4.64 5.48
CA ILE A 8 -7.24 -4.72 5.03
C ILE A 8 -7.55 -6.20 4.86
N LYS A 9 -8.43 -6.75 5.70
CA LYS A 9 -8.81 -8.17 5.70
C LYS A 9 -9.53 -8.52 4.40
N ILE A 10 -9.12 -9.61 3.77
CA ILE A 10 -9.68 -10.15 2.54
C ILE A 10 -10.54 -11.34 2.93
N PRO A 11 -11.86 -11.30 2.70
CA PRO A 11 -12.75 -12.42 2.96
C PRO A 11 -12.28 -13.71 2.29
N ALA A 12 -12.46 -14.84 2.95
CA ALA A 12 -12.15 -16.14 2.36
C ALA A 12 -12.96 -16.35 1.06
N ASN A 13 -12.36 -17.04 0.10
CA ASN A 13 -12.92 -17.34 -1.22
C ASN A 13 -13.34 -16.09 -2.01
N SER A 14 -12.63 -14.99 -1.83
CA SER A 14 -12.87 -13.74 -2.55
C SER A 14 -11.64 -13.30 -3.34
N THR A 15 -11.88 -12.49 -4.37
CA THR A 15 -10.87 -11.86 -5.20
C THR A 15 -11.18 -10.38 -5.35
N TRP A 16 -10.16 -9.55 -5.18
CA TRP A 16 -10.23 -8.11 -5.22
C TRP A 16 -9.34 -7.57 -6.33
N SER A 17 -9.90 -6.75 -7.21
CA SER A 17 -9.12 -5.77 -7.95
C SER A 17 -9.03 -4.50 -7.11
N PHE A 18 -7.84 -3.90 -6.99
CA PHE A 18 -7.68 -2.68 -6.21
C PHE A 18 -6.80 -1.63 -6.89
N THR A 19 -7.09 -0.37 -6.58
CA THR A 19 -6.18 0.76 -6.80
C THR A 19 -5.89 1.44 -5.48
N ALA A 20 -4.60 1.53 -5.11
CA ALA A 20 -4.14 2.17 -3.90
C ALA A 20 -3.43 3.48 -4.24
N THR A 21 -3.90 4.58 -3.66
CA THR A 21 -3.23 5.89 -3.66
C THR A 21 -2.65 6.12 -2.28
N ILE A 22 -1.34 6.19 -2.17
CA ILE A 22 -0.62 6.41 -0.92
C ILE A 22 0.11 7.75 -0.98
N VAL A 23 0.02 8.53 0.09
CA VAL A 23 0.74 9.79 0.24
C VAL A 23 1.64 9.72 1.47
N ALA A 24 2.89 10.12 1.27
CA ALA A 24 3.89 10.33 2.30
C ALA A 24 4.17 11.83 2.43
N ARG A 25 4.24 12.35 3.66
CA ARG A 25 4.64 13.75 3.92
C ARG A 25 5.59 13.81 5.10
N GLU A 26 6.76 14.41 4.88
CA GLU A 26 7.71 14.71 5.95
C GLU A 26 7.09 15.73 6.91
N THR A 27 7.21 15.52 8.22
CA THR A 27 6.55 16.40 9.20
C THR A 27 7.23 17.74 9.35
N ALA A 28 8.55 17.78 9.17
CA ALA A 28 9.39 18.96 9.38
C ALA A 28 9.44 19.88 8.15
N THR A 29 9.00 19.41 6.99
CA THR A 29 9.12 20.15 5.72
C THR A 29 7.86 20.02 4.87
N ALA A 30 7.85 20.67 3.70
CA ALA A 30 6.81 20.47 2.70
C ALA A 30 7.09 19.25 1.79
N ASN A 31 8.17 18.49 2.02
CA ASN A 31 8.53 17.37 1.17
C ASN A 31 7.44 16.29 1.23
N ALA A 32 7.00 15.82 0.08
CA ALA A 32 5.93 14.84 -0.03
C ALA A 32 6.16 13.92 -1.23
N LYS A 33 5.52 12.75 -1.19
CA LYS A 33 5.54 11.80 -2.30
C LYS A 33 4.21 11.08 -2.41
N THR A 34 3.75 10.88 -3.64
CA THR A 34 2.54 10.10 -3.94
C THR A 34 2.91 8.85 -4.70
N PHE A 35 2.25 7.75 -4.36
CA PHE A 35 2.34 6.46 -5.02
C PHE A 35 0.96 6.02 -5.48
N THR A 36 0.83 5.58 -6.72
CA THR A 36 -0.40 4.97 -7.23
C THR A 36 -0.09 3.56 -7.74
N ARG A 37 -0.72 2.55 -7.14
CA ARG A 37 -0.52 1.14 -7.48
C ARG A 37 -1.83 0.45 -7.79
N ARG A 38 -1.81 -0.48 -8.74
CA ARG A 38 -2.93 -1.38 -9.04
C ARG A 38 -2.49 -2.83 -8.95
N GLY A 39 -3.37 -3.68 -8.46
CA GLY A 39 -3.12 -5.11 -8.38
C GLY A 39 -4.39 -5.92 -8.25
N LEU A 40 -4.23 -7.24 -8.35
CA LEU A 40 -5.22 -8.25 -8.04
C LEU A 40 -4.76 -9.00 -6.79
N ILE A 41 -5.65 -9.23 -5.84
CA ILE A 41 -5.36 -10.04 -4.66
C ILE A 41 -6.53 -10.99 -4.40
N GLY A 42 -6.24 -12.24 -4.07
CA GLY A 42 -7.24 -13.27 -3.79
C GLY A 42 -6.96 -13.95 -2.46
N ASN A 43 -8.02 -14.47 -1.84
CA ASN A 43 -7.95 -15.36 -0.68
C ASN A 43 -8.67 -16.66 -1.03
N ASN A 44 -7.92 -17.77 -1.14
CA ASN A 44 -8.46 -19.10 -1.37
C ASN A 44 -8.40 -19.91 -0.07
N ALA A 45 -9.55 -20.08 0.60
CA ALA A 45 -9.66 -20.82 1.85
C ALA A 45 -8.62 -20.46 2.95
N GLY A 46 -8.23 -19.19 3.05
CA GLY A 46 -7.22 -18.69 4.00
C GLY A 46 -5.83 -18.48 3.39
N GLU A 47 -5.63 -18.86 2.13
CA GLU A 47 -4.39 -18.58 1.41
C GLU A 47 -4.49 -17.29 0.59
N VAL A 48 -3.79 -16.24 1.02
CA VAL A 48 -3.76 -14.95 0.33
C VAL A 48 -2.60 -14.86 -0.65
N THR A 49 -2.92 -14.57 -1.90
CA THR A 49 -1.94 -14.36 -2.98
C THR A 49 -2.22 -13.05 -3.72
N ILE A 50 -1.16 -12.37 -4.13
CA ILE A 50 -1.22 -11.08 -4.83
C ILE A 50 -0.48 -11.16 -6.16
N SER A 51 -1.02 -10.51 -7.19
CA SER A 51 -0.35 -10.37 -8.48
C SER A 51 0.86 -9.45 -8.40
N ALA A 52 1.64 -9.40 -9.49
CA ALA A 52 2.52 -8.25 -9.73
C ALA A 52 1.70 -6.95 -9.69
N LEU A 53 2.34 -5.87 -9.23
CA LEU A 53 1.71 -4.57 -9.11
C LEU A 53 2.08 -3.66 -10.26
N ASP A 54 1.09 -3.00 -10.83
CA ASP A 54 1.31 -1.93 -11.80
C ASP A 54 1.54 -0.62 -11.05
N THR A 55 2.51 0.17 -11.53
CA THR A 55 2.55 1.60 -11.21
C THR A 55 1.65 2.34 -12.18
N ILE A 56 0.62 3.04 -11.68
CA ILE A 56 -0.22 3.88 -12.52
C ILE A 56 0.46 5.23 -12.68
N GLY A 57 1.01 5.48 -13.86
CA GLY A 57 1.75 6.71 -14.17
C GLY A 57 3.11 6.77 -13.48
N THR A 58 3.48 7.93 -12.97
CA THR A 58 4.75 8.14 -12.25
C THR A 58 4.48 8.53 -10.81
N ASP A 59 5.30 8.02 -9.88
CA ASP A 59 5.30 8.54 -8.51
C ASP A 59 5.73 10.01 -8.54
N HIS A 60 4.92 10.89 -7.95
CA HIS A 60 5.22 12.30 -7.90
C HIS A 60 5.93 12.65 -6.60
N VAL A 61 6.98 13.46 -6.68
CA VAL A 61 7.74 13.95 -5.53
C VAL A 61 7.64 15.47 -5.49
N LEU A 62 7.28 16.00 -4.33
CA LEU A 62 7.44 17.40 -3.99
C LEU A 62 8.70 17.53 -3.12
N GLY A 63 9.69 18.29 -3.58
CA GLY A 63 10.98 18.42 -2.91
C GLY A 63 11.86 17.17 -3.06
N THR A 64 12.43 16.66 -1.97
CA THR A 64 13.46 15.61 -2.00
C THR A 64 13.10 14.35 -1.18
N LEU A 65 11.82 14.05 -1.00
CA LEU A 65 11.40 12.88 -0.23
C LEU A 65 11.64 11.57 -1.00
N ASN A 66 12.63 10.78 -0.57
CA ASN A 66 12.98 9.48 -1.16
C ASN A 66 12.37 8.28 -0.43
N ALA A 67 11.14 8.42 0.11
CA ALA A 67 10.42 7.32 0.73
C ALA A 67 9.99 6.26 -0.32
N THR A 68 9.73 5.04 0.13
CA THR A 68 9.27 3.92 -0.72
C THR A 68 8.08 3.20 -0.08
N ILE A 69 7.37 2.38 -0.87
CA ILE A 69 6.24 1.57 -0.40
C ILE A 69 6.40 0.11 -0.86
N ALA A 70 5.93 -0.80 -0.03
CA ALA A 70 5.74 -2.20 -0.36
C ALA A 70 4.26 -2.58 -0.12
N ILE A 71 3.65 -3.22 -1.11
CA ILE A 71 2.29 -3.77 -1.01
C ILE A 71 2.41 -5.27 -1.27
N THR A 72 1.93 -6.08 -0.32
CA THR A 72 2.13 -7.54 -0.31
C THR A 72 0.90 -8.26 0.26
N ALA A 73 0.77 -9.54 -0.06
CA ALA A 73 -0.14 -10.44 0.64
C ALA A 73 0.40 -10.74 2.05
N ASP A 74 -0.48 -10.79 3.05
CA ASP A 74 -0.19 -11.20 4.42
C ASP A 74 -1.01 -12.45 4.74
N ASN A 75 -0.43 -13.62 4.45
CA ASN A 75 -1.08 -14.92 4.59
C ASN A 75 -1.39 -15.27 6.06
N THR A 76 -0.60 -14.74 7.00
CA THR A 76 -0.82 -14.96 8.43
C THR A 76 -2.07 -14.24 8.93
N ASN A 77 -2.51 -13.18 8.25
CA ASN A 77 -3.59 -12.30 8.72
C ASN A 77 -4.75 -12.18 7.73
N ASP A 78 -4.74 -12.96 6.65
CA ASP A 78 -5.70 -12.88 5.55
C ASP A 78 -5.85 -11.46 4.98
N ALA A 79 -4.75 -10.74 4.71
CA ALA A 79 -4.86 -9.29 4.45
C ALA A 79 -4.00 -8.76 3.31
N LEU A 80 -4.45 -7.66 2.72
CA LEU A 80 -3.61 -6.75 1.95
C LEU A 80 -2.79 -5.91 2.93
N LYS A 81 -1.46 -5.99 2.82
CA LYS A 81 -0.53 -5.27 3.68
C LYS A 81 0.18 -4.18 2.91
N ILE A 82 0.10 -2.95 3.41
CA ILE A 82 0.78 -1.76 2.86
C ILE A 82 1.78 -1.26 3.90
N VAL A 83 3.06 -1.17 3.51
CA VAL A 83 4.15 -0.69 4.37
C VAL A 83 4.85 0.47 3.69
N GLY A 84 4.90 1.61 4.37
CA GLY A 84 5.76 2.73 4.00
C GLY A 84 7.14 2.54 4.62
N THR A 85 8.19 2.70 3.82
CA THR A 85 9.57 2.77 4.32
C THR A 85 10.01 4.22 4.30
N GLY A 86 10.31 4.71 5.50
CA GLY A 86 10.72 6.09 5.69
C GLY A 86 12.16 6.37 5.30
N VAL A 87 12.62 7.54 5.70
CA VAL A 87 13.97 8.03 5.44
C VAL A 87 14.64 8.27 6.79
N VAL A 88 15.91 7.89 6.92
CA VAL A 88 16.66 8.03 8.18
C VAL A 88 16.58 9.47 8.70
N ALA A 89 16.32 9.61 9.99
CA ALA A 89 16.17 10.89 10.70
C ALA A 89 15.03 11.80 10.20
N LYS A 90 14.08 11.26 9.41
CA LYS A 90 12.87 11.98 9.00
C LYS A 90 11.64 11.31 9.60
N ASN A 91 10.77 12.14 10.18
CA ASN A 91 9.44 11.70 10.59
C ASN A 91 8.47 11.88 9.42
N ILE A 92 7.77 10.82 9.03
CA ILE A 92 6.88 10.83 7.87
C ILE A 92 5.47 10.41 8.28
N LYS A 93 4.49 11.21 7.89
CA LYS A 93 3.07 10.88 7.97
C LYS A 93 2.63 10.20 6.70
N TRP A 94 1.76 9.21 6.85
CA TRP A 94 1.30 8.38 5.75
C TRP A 94 -0.20 8.21 5.79
N THR A 95 -0.82 8.30 4.62
CA THR A 95 -2.22 7.97 4.40
C THR A 95 -2.33 7.15 3.13
N ALA A 96 -3.27 6.20 3.12
CA ALA A 96 -3.57 5.36 1.97
C ALA A 96 -5.08 5.31 1.77
N GLN A 97 -5.52 5.56 0.54
CA GLN A 97 -6.86 5.25 0.08
C GLN A 97 -6.76 4.02 -0.81
N VAL A 98 -7.62 3.04 -0.59
CA VAL A 98 -7.68 1.82 -1.41
C VAL A 98 -9.11 1.69 -1.94
N ASN A 99 -9.24 1.75 -3.26
CA ASN A 99 -10.50 1.49 -3.95
C ASN A 99 -10.52 0.01 -4.34
N ILE A 100 -11.57 -0.71 -3.95
CA ILE A 100 -11.67 -2.17 -4.08
C ILE A 100 -12.91 -2.52 -4.90
N THR A 101 -12.74 -3.44 -5.84
CA THR A 101 -13.82 -4.17 -6.49
C THR A 101 -13.68 -5.64 -6.13
N GLN A 102 -14.65 -6.17 -5.39
CA GLN A 102 -14.63 -7.54 -4.87
C GLN A 102 -15.60 -8.43 -5.64
N VAL A 103 -15.20 -9.69 -5.83
CA VAL A 103 -16.07 -10.83 -6.15
C VAL A 103 -15.77 -11.97 -5.19
N GLY A 104 -16.78 -12.72 -4.76
CA GLY A 104 -16.67 -13.82 -3.80
C GLY A 104 -17.98 -14.08 -3.08
#